data_AF-A0A366WMH5-F1
#
_entry.id   AF-A0A366WMH5-F1
#
_cell.length_a   1.000
_cell.length_b   1.000
_cell.length_c   1.000
_cell.angle_alpha   90.00
_cell.angle_beta   90.00
_cell.angle_gamma   90.00
#
_symmetry.space_group_name_H-M   'P 1'
#
loop_
_entity.id
_entity.type
_entity.pdbx_description
1 polymer ?
#
loop_
_entity_poly.entity_id
_entity_poly.type
_entity_poly.pdbx_seq_one_letter_code
_entity_poly.pdbx_strand_id
1 'polypeptide(L)'
;MMTKAGVIFLFFLSGSAYAAEKPPELWSWFKDLNKSKEACEIQSSYALQVIGLENQIENEYGIYGNIKSNRVVVKCIEMSPTESKLMVAVAGYNRDSVELVRNKIVDSIY
;
A
#
# COMPACT_ATOMS: atom_id res chain seq x y z
N MET A 1 -26.27 15.18 59.52
CA MET A 1 -26.03 13.75 59.25
C MET A 1 -26.89 13.34 58.07
N MET A 2 -26.31 13.26 56.87
CA MET A 2 -26.95 12.68 55.68
C MET A 2 -25.97 11.66 55.11
N THR A 3 -26.31 10.39 55.31
CA THR A 3 -25.55 9.24 54.84
C THR A 3 -26.30 8.57 53.69
N LYS A 4 -25.53 7.98 52.78
CA LYS A 4 -25.93 6.96 51.80
C LYS A 4 -26.88 7.40 50.67
N ALA A 5 -26.35 8.09 49.67
CA ALA A 5 -26.87 7.98 48.29
C ALA A 5 -25.87 8.61 47.32
N GLY A 6 -24.84 7.88 46.89
CA GLY A 6 -23.91 8.49 45.94
C GLY A 6 -22.69 7.67 45.56
N VAL A 7 -22.77 6.34 45.53
CA VAL A 7 -21.64 5.53 45.02
C VAL A 7 -22.16 4.30 44.28
N ILE A 8 -23.16 4.45 43.41
CA ILE A 8 -23.56 3.38 42.48
C ILE A 8 -23.99 4.02 41.15
N PHE A 9 -23.08 4.72 40.46
CA PHE A 9 -23.33 5.11 39.06
C PHE A 9 -22.05 5.40 38.27
N LEU A 10 -20.98 4.63 38.47
CA LEU A 10 -19.73 4.81 37.71
C LEU A 10 -19.21 3.53 37.03
N PHE A 11 -20.03 2.47 36.92
CA PHE A 11 -19.60 1.18 36.36
C PHE A 11 -20.10 0.87 34.95
N PHE A 12 -20.73 1.81 34.22
CA PHE A 12 -21.40 1.49 32.94
C PHE A 12 -20.85 2.17 31.68
N LEU A 13 -19.65 2.76 31.67
CA LEU A 13 -19.12 3.43 30.46
C LEU A 13 -17.71 3.01 30.04
N SER A 14 -17.21 1.87 30.50
CA SER A 14 -15.96 1.29 30.00
C SER A 14 -16.24 0.04 29.16
N GLY A 15 -17.28 0.09 28.32
CA GLY A 15 -17.35 -0.78 27.16
C GLY A 15 -16.29 -0.30 26.17
N SER A 16 -15.11 -0.92 26.17
CA SER A 16 -14.16 -0.75 25.08
C SER A 16 -14.87 -1.09 23.79
N ALA A 17 -15.29 -0.07 23.05
CA ALA A 17 -15.70 -0.19 21.66
C ALA A 17 -14.43 -0.57 20.90
N TYR A 18 -14.10 -1.87 20.89
CA TYR A 18 -13.26 -2.44 19.86
C TYR A 18 -14.06 -2.31 18.55
N ALA A 19 -14.02 -1.11 17.96
CA ALA A 19 -14.34 -0.97 16.55
C ALA A 19 -13.41 -1.95 15.84
N ALA A 20 -13.95 -3.01 15.26
CA ALA A 20 -13.17 -3.94 14.45
C ALA A 20 -12.46 -3.09 13.38
N GLU A 21 -11.14 -2.97 13.48
CA GLU A 21 -10.34 -2.19 12.56
C GLU A 21 -10.60 -2.77 11.17
N LYS A 22 -11.21 -1.98 10.27
CA LYS A 22 -11.56 -2.43 8.92
C LYS A 22 -10.29 -3.00 8.29
N PRO A 23 -10.30 -4.20 7.70
CA PRO A 23 -9.10 -4.74 7.06
C PRO A 23 -8.61 -3.79 5.96
N PRO A 24 -7.29 -3.73 5.70
CA PRO A 24 -6.77 -2.92 4.61
C PRO A 24 -7.26 -3.46 3.26
N GLU A 25 -7.48 -2.55 2.32
CA GLU A 25 -7.71 -2.88 0.93
C GLU A 25 -6.37 -3.26 0.30
N LEU A 26 -6.38 -4.22 -0.64
CA LEU A 26 -5.22 -4.62 -1.43
C LEU A 26 -5.62 -4.67 -2.89
N TRP A 27 -4.98 -3.85 -3.73
CA TRP A 27 -5.25 -3.79 -5.15
C TRP A 27 -3.98 -4.10 -5.91
N SER A 28 -4.06 -5.02 -6.86
CA SER A 28 -2.94 -5.45 -7.69
C SER A 28 -3.24 -5.26 -9.17
N TRP A 29 -2.17 -5.12 -9.95
CA TRP A 29 -2.26 -5.01 -11.40
C TRP A 29 -1.03 -5.63 -12.06
N PHE A 30 -1.25 -6.18 -13.26
CA PHE A 30 -0.26 -6.94 -14.01
C PHE A 30 -0.27 -6.53 -15.47
N LYS A 31 0.92 -6.44 -16.08
CA LYS A 31 1.04 -6.09 -17.50
C LYS A 31 2.31 -6.61 -18.12
N ASP A 32 2.17 -7.11 -19.34
CA ASP A 32 3.28 -7.50 -20.18
C ASP A 32 3.81 -6.26 -20.90
N LEU A 33 5.13 -6.09 -20.86
CA LEU A 33 5.85 -4.94 -21.38
C LEU A 33 6.87 -5.39 -22.42
N ASN A 34 6.97 -4.63 -23.51
CA ASN A 34 7.97 -4.81 -24.56
C ASN A 34 9.30 -4.13 -24.18
N LYS A 35 9.84 -4.45 -23.00
CA LYS A 35 11.14 -4.00 -22.50
C LYS A 35 11.74 -5.08 -21.60
N SER A 36 13.07 -5.14 -21.50
CA SER A 36 13.75 -6.10 -20.61
C SER A 36 13.36 -5.87 -19.14
N LYS A 37 13.62 -6.87 -18.30
CA LYS A 37 13.40 -6.80 -16.87
C LYS A 37 14.15 -5.61 -16.25
N GLU A 38 15.42 -5.41 -16.60
CA GLU A 38 16.28 -4.36 -16.06
C GLU A 38 15.77 -2.97 -16.47
N ALA A 39 15.32 -2.82 -17.73
CA ALA A 39 14.71 -1.58 -18.20
C ALA A 39 13.41 -1.26 -17.43
N CYS A 40 12.60 -2.29 -17.14
CA CYS A 40 11.42 -2.15 -16.30
C CYS A 40 11.77 -1.74 -14.87
N GLU A 41 12.78 -2.35 -14.24
CA GLU A 41 13.22 -2.03 -12.86
C GLU A 41 13.74 -0.59 -12.75
N ILE A 42 14.61 -0.17 -13.68
CA ILE A 42 15.15 1.20 -13.72
C ILE A 42 14.02 2.22 -13.88
N GLN A 43 13.10 2.00 -14.83
CA GLN A 43 11.97 2.91 -15.04
C GLN A 43 11.04 2.93 -13.82
N SER A 44 10.78 1.77 -13.22
CA SER A 44 9.92 1.66 -12.03
C SER A 44 10.51 2.40 -10.84
N SER A 45 11.80 2.21 -10.57
CA SER A 45 12.51 2.89 -9.47
C SER A 45 12.46 4.41 -9.64
N TYR A 46 12.75 4.90 -10.86
CA TYR A 46 12.64 6.32 -11.17
C TYR A 46 11.20 6.86 -11.03
N ALA A 47 10.21 6.18 -11.60
CA ALA A 47 8.81 6.60 -11.54
C ALA A 47 8.32 6.67 -10.08
N LEU A 48 8.66 5.68 -9.26
CA LEU A 48 8.29 5.65 -7.85
C LEU A 48 8.91 6.81 -7.06
N GLN A 49 10.18 7.14 -7.31
CA GLN A 49 10.83 8.31 -6.70
C GLN A 49 10.12 9.61 -7.06
N VAL A 50 9.77 9.80 -8.34
CA VAL A 50 9.03 11.00 -8.81
C VAL A 50 7.64 11.09 -8.19
N ILE A 51 6.97 9.95 -7.97
CA ILE A 51 5.66 9.91 -7.31
C ILE A 51 5.75 10.24 -5.81
N GLY A 52 6.95 10.15 -5.23
CA GLY A 52 7.20 10.41 -3.81
C GLY A 52 7.17 9.14 -2.96
N LEU A 53 7.76 8.05 -3.45
CA LEU A 53 7.96 6.84 -2.64
C LEU A 53 8.90 7.14 -1.47
N GLU A 54 8.41 6.87 -0.27
CA GLU A 54 9.15 6.98 0.98
C GLU A 54 9.62 5.60 1.44
N ASN A 55 10.74 5.56 2.18
CA ASN A 55 11.29 4.33 2.76
C ASN A 55 11.53 3.22 1.70
N GLN A 56 12.10 3.60 0.55
CA GLN A 56 12.38 2.68 -0.54
C GLN A 56 13.33 1.57 -0.09
N ILE A 57 12.94 0.32 -0.31
CA ILE A 57 13.77 -0.87 -0.14
C ILE A 57 13.71 -1.65 -1.45
N GLU A 58 14.87 -1.92 -2.04
CA GLU A 58 14.98 -2.66 -3.29
C GLU A 58 15.77 -3.95 -3.05
N ASN A 59 15.20 -5.09 -3.46
CA ASN A 59 15.81 -6.41 -3.33
C ASN A 59 15.33 -7.33 -4.46
N GLU A 60 15.74 -8.60 -4.43
CA GLU A 60 15.40 -9.60 -5.45
C GLU A 60 13.88 -9.86 -5.64
N TYR A 61 13.05 -9.46 -4.67
CA TYR A 61 11.61 -9.63 -4.71
C TYR A 61 10.88 -8.40 -5.27
N GLY A 62 11.53 -7.24 -5.37
CA GLY A 62 10.96 -6.02 -5.96
C GLY A 62 11.38 -4.73 -5.24
N ILE A 63 10.73 -3.65 -5.62
CA ILE A 63 10.85 -2.31 -5.02
C ILE A 63 9.68 -2.12 -4.05
N TYR A 64 10.00 -1.92 -2.78
CA TYR A 64 9.05 -1.72 -1.69
C TYR A 64 9.14 -0.28 -1.16
N GLY A 65 8.05 0.21 -0.60
CA GLY A 65 8.05 1.47 0.14
C GLY A 65 6.65 1.92 0.48
N ASN A 66 6.50 3.20 0.78
CA ASN A 66 5.21 3.81 1.12
C ASN A 66 4.96 5.04 0.26
N ILE A 67 3.70 5.26 -0.14
CA ILE A 67 3.24 6.54 -0.67
C ILE A 67 2.13 7.01 0.26
N LYS A 68 2.41 8.04 1.06
CA LYS A 68 1.55 8.46 2.18
C LYS A 68 1.30 7.27 3.11
N SER A 69 0.04 6.95 3.39
CA SER A 69 -0.37 5.83 4.24
C SER A 69 -0.46 4.48 3.53
N ASN A 70 -0.12 4.39 2.24
CA ASN A 70 -0.24 3.16 1.47
C ASN A 70 1.11 2.46 1.33
N ARG A 71 1.12 1.14 1.54
CA ARG A 71 2.27 0.29 1.25
C ARG A 71 2.26 -0.10 -0.21
N VAL A 72 3.42 -0.06 -0.84
CA VAL A 72 3.59 -0.29 -2.27
C VAL A 72 4.65 -1.36 -2.49
N VAL A 73 4.38 -2.24 -3.45
CA VAL A 73 5.40 -3.09 -4.06
C VAL A 73 5.26 -3.06 -5.58
N VAL A 74 6.40 -2.94 -6.26
CA VAL A 74 6.51 -3.08 -7.71
C VAL A 74 7.56 -4.13 -8.02
N LYS A 75 7.23 -5.08 -8.89
CA LYS A 75 8.14 -6.14 -9.33
C LYS A 75 8.10 -6.25 -10.85
N CYS A 76 9.28 -6.32 -11.46
CA CYS A 76 9.44 -6.69 -12.86
C CYS A 76 9.92 -8.14 -12.94
N ILE A 77 9.27 -8.96 -13.75
CA ILE A 77 9.64 -10.36 -13.98
C ILE A 77 10.12 -10.49 -15.41
N GLU A 78 11.25 -11.15 -15.62
CA GLU A 78 11.74 -11.48 -16.96
C GLU A 78 10.81 -12.50 -17.63
N MET A 79 10.41 -12.22 -18.87
CA MET A 79 9.68 -13.17 -19.73
C MET A 79 10.54 -13.63 -20.90
N SER A 80 11.31 -12.71 -21.46
CA SER A 80 12.33 -12.94 -22.49
C SER A 80 13.38 -11.81 -22.40
N PRO A 81 14.50 -11.87 -23.16
CA PRO A 81 15.52 -10.81 -23.11
C PRO A 81 14.99 -9.40 -23.44
N THR A 82 13.84 -9.30 -24.12
CA THR A 82 13.22 -8.04 -24.54
C THR A 82 11.84 -7.80 -23.96
N GLU A 83 11.32 -8.73 -23.14
CA GLU A 83 9.97 -8.64 -22.57
C GLU A 83 9.97 -8.92 -21.08
N SER A 84 9.09 -8.22 -20.38
CA SER A 84 8.94 -8.37 -18.93
C SER A 84 7.48 -8.26 -18.51
N LYS A 85 7.16 -8.78 -17.33
CA LYS A 85 5.87 -8.60 -16.67
C LYS A 85 6.04 -7.64 -15.51
N LEU A 86 5.34 -6.52 -15.57
CA LEU A 86 5.18 -5.59 -14.45
C LEU A 86 4.08 -6.10 -13.52
N MET A 87 4.38 -6.15 -12.23
CA MET A 87 3.44 -6.42 -11.15
C MET A 87 3.46 -5.21 -10.21
N VAL A 88 2.29 -4.64 -9.93
CA VAL A 88 2.13 -3.56 -8.95
C VAL A 88 1.10 -4.02 -7.92
N ALA A 89 1.40 -3.82 -6.63
CA ALA A 89 0.41 -3.98 -5.58
C ALA A 89 0.48 -2.84 -4.57
N VAL A 90 -0.69 -2.36 -4.16
CA VAL A 90 -0.86 -1.26 -3.21
C VAL A 90 -1.83 -1.69 -2.12
N ALA A 91 -1.46 -1.48 -0.86
CA ALA A 91 -2.28 -1.82 0.30
C ALA A 91 -2.48 -0.63 1.24
N GLY A 92 -3.70 -0.46 1.75
CA GLY A 92 -4.04 0.64 2.67
C GLY A 92 -5.51 0.63 3.11
N TYR A 93 -5.83 1.32 4.20
CA TYR A 93 -7.18 1.29 4.79
C TYR A 93 -8.23 2.13 4.03
N ASN A 94 -7.78 3.10 3.22
CA ASN A 94 -8.66 3.93 2.39
C ASN A 94 -8.66 3.42 0.95
N ARG A 95 -9.80 2.89 0.50
CA ARG A 95 -9.98 2.28 -0.83
C ARG A 95 -9.62 3.23 -1.97
N ASP A 96 -10.16 4.44 -1.94
CA ASP A 96 -9.99 5.40 -3.03
C ASP A 96 -8.52 5.89 -3.11
N SER A 97 -7.85 5.97 -1.96
CA SER A 97 -6.40 6.24 -1.88
C SER A 97 -5.57 5.10 -2.49
N VAL A 98 -5.91 3.84 -2.18
CA VAL A 98 -5.24 2.65 -2.75
C VAL A 98 -5.40 2.61 -4.27
N GLU A 99 -6.62 2.82 -4.75
CA GLU A 99 -6.91 2.85 -6.18
C GLU A 99 -6.13 3.96 -6.90
N LEU A 100 -6.18 5.19 -6.35
CA LEU A 100 -5.49 6.34 -6.94
C LEU A 100 -3.98 6.11 -7.02
N VAL A 101 -3.37 5.61 -5.95
CA VAL A 101 -1.92 5.34 -5.94
C VAL A 101 -1.57 4.24 -6.94
N ARG A 102 -2.33 3.14 -6.97
CA ARG A 102 -2.10 2.06 -7.93
C ARG A 102 -2.18 2.55 -9.38
N ASN A 103 -3.22 3.31 -9.72
CA ASN A 103 -3.40 3.83 -11.09
C ASN A 103 -2.24 4.76 -11.46
N LYS A 104 -1.86 5.68 -10.56
CA LYS A 104 -0.74 6.60 -10.81
C LYS A 104 0.59 5.89 -11.05
N ILE A 105 0.88 4.81 -10.30
CA ILE A 105 2.08 4.00 -10.51
C ILE A 105 2.04 3.33 -11.89
N VAL A 106 0.93 2.68 -12.22
CA VAL A 106 0.75 1.98 -13.49
C VAL A 106 0.95 2.93 -14.68
N ASP A 107 0.27 4.08 -14.65
CA ASP A 107 0.32 5.09 -15.73
C ASP A 107 1.71 5.76 -15.87
N SER A 108 2.57 5.67 -14.85
CA SER A 108 3.93 6.24 -14.90
C SER A 108 4.98 5.25 -15.45
N ILE A 109 4.66 3.95 -15.50
CA ILE A 109 5.58 2.89 -15.93
C ILE A 109 5.20 2.34 -17.32
N TYR A 110 3.90 2.26 -17.62
CA TYR A 110 3.34 1.74 -18.86
C TYR A 110 2.93 2.85 -19.84
#